data_AF-A0A7J4S4C3-F1
#
_entry.id   AF-A0A7J4S4C3-F1
#
_cell.length_a   1.000
_cell.length_b   1.000
_cell.length_c   1.000
_cell.angle_alpha   90.00
_cell.angle_beta   90.00
_cell.angle_gamma   90.00
#
_symmetry.space_group_name_H-M   'P 1'
#
loop_
_entity.id
_entity.type
_entity.pdbx_description
1 polymer ?
#
loop_
_entity_poly.entity_id
_entity_poly.type
_entity_poly.pdbx_seq_one_letter_code
_entity_poly.pdbx_strand_id
1 'polypeptide(L)'
;PMGEFLARLPPGVYHSIRVETSQPSALLAFLRTTDASVHVYGPGILRADIHSDPPSDDRLTNLLLTYGTGTIPEDLVTTVLSQGTNSVRVVALGLGAFLGLLVALGIHAVQARAFADRRRTVGVLRALGAGPGYLRARMVRETLPWSLLAGGLGAALGGLVAVLLQPASSPLLFGHEVRATFDPATFLLVLAATVLASVASSLVLVGRALREPPQESISERKVRETPHTLEVVLRG
;
A
#
# COMPACT_ATOMS: atom_id res chain seq x y z
N PRO A 1 -36.08 -24.28 4.32
CA PRO A 1 -35.18 -23.14 4.09
C PRO A 1 -34.76 -22.97 2.62
N MET A 2 -34.10 -23.94 1.98
CA MET A 2 -33.61 -23.77 0.60
C MET A 2 -34.70 -23.86 -0.49
N GLY A 3 -35.66 -24.78 -0.37
CA GLY A 3 -36.82 -24.82 -1.28
C GLY A 3 -37.70 -23.55 -1.23
N GLU A 4 -37.71 -22.86 -0.09
CA GLU A 4 -38.42 -21.58 0.07
C GLU A 4 -37.62 -20.40 -0.52
N PHE A 5 -36.28 -20.49 -0.51
CA PHE A 5 -35.37 -19.57 -1.18
C PHE A 5 -35.49 -19.68 -2.71
N LEU A 6 -35.42 -20.91 -3.25
CA LEU A 6 -35.56 -21.16 -4.68
C LEU A 6 -36.91 -20.67 -5.22
N ALA A 7 -37.99 -20.84 -4.45
CA ALA A 7 -39.33 -20.35 -4.82
C ALA A 7 -39.44 -18.81 -4.87
N ARG A 8 -38.53 -18.07 -4.24
CA ARG A 8 -38.48 -16.60 -4.23
C ARG A 8 -37.58 -16.02 -5.32
N LEU A 9 -36.83 -16.85 -6.05
CA LEU A 9 -36.00 -16.42 -7.18
C LEU A 9 -36.86 -16.13 -8.42
N PRO A 10 -36.50 -15.13 -9.24
CA PRO A 10 -37.21 -14.84 -10.47
C PRO A 10 -37.21 -16.05 -11.43
N PRO A 11 -38.28 -16.23 -12.24
CA PRO A 11 -38.37 -17.33 -13.19
C PRO A 11 -37.20 -17.28 -14.19
N GLY A 12 -36.52 -18.42 -14.37
CA GLY A 12 -35.35 -18.56 -15.24
C GLY A 12 -34.00 -18.71 -14.53
N VAL A 13 -33.97 -18.53 -13.20
CA VAL A 13 -32.75 -18.67 -12.38
C VAL A 13 -32.52 -20.11 -11.89
N TYR A 14 -33.59 -20.90 -11.78
CA TYR A 14 -33.53 -22.32 -11.41
C TYR A 14 -34.38 -23.15 -12.36
N HIS A 15 -34.03 -24.43 -12.49
CA HIS A 15 -34.81 -25.41 -13.24
C HIS A 15 -35.35 -26.47 -12.29
N SER A 16 -36.66 -26.59 -12.17
CA SER A 16 -37.30 -27.63 -11.36
C SER A 16 -37.67 -28.80 -12.26
N ILE A 17 -37.16 -29.99 -11.93
CA ILE A 17 -37.51 -31.24 -12.60
C ILE A 17 -38.24 -32.11 -11.61
N ARG A 18 -39.46 -32.53 -11.96
CA ARG A 18 -40.20 -33.53 -11.19
C ARG A 18 -39.84 -34.91 -11.72
N VAL A 19 -39.34 -35.77 -10.84
CA VAL A 19 -38.93 -37.13 -11.18
C VAL A 19 -39.71 -38.10 -10.32
N GLU A 20 -40.38 -39.06 -10.96
CA GLU A 20 -40.96 -40.21 -10.26
C GLU A 20 -39.90 -41.30 -10.16
N THR A 21 -39.63 -41.78 -8.95
CA THR A 21 -38.64 -42.85 -8.73
C THR A 21 -39.14 -43.81 -7.66
N SER A 22 -38.95 -45.10 -7.91
CA SER A 22 -39.15 -46.18 -6.93
C SER A 22 -37.91 -46.43 -6.07
N GLN A 23 -36.75 -45.86 -6.44
CA GLN A 23 -35.46 -46.06 -5.78
C GLN A 23 -34.76 -44.71 -5.52
N PRO A 24 -35.14 -43.99 -4.44
CA PRO A 24 -34.60 -42.65 -4.15
C PRO A 24 -33.09 -42.65 -3.87
N SER A 25 -32.54 -43.70 -3.27
CA SER A 25 -31.11 -43.81 -2.96
C SER A 25 -30.23 -43.91 -4.22
N ALA A 26 -30.68 -44.65 -5.25
CA ALA A 26 -29.96 -44.77 -6.52
C ALA A 26 -29.95 -43.44 -7.30
N LEU A 27 -31.06 -42.70 -7.25
CA LEU A 27 -31.14 -41.35 -7.82
C LEU A 27 -30.15 -40.39 -7.14
N LEU A 28 -30.09 -40.38 -5.81
CA LEU A 28 -29.14 -39.54 -5.08
C LEU A 28 -27.69 -39.92 -5.37
N ALA A 29 -27.39 -41.20 -5.50
CA ALA A 29 -26.05 -41.67 -5.88
C ALA A 29 -25.66 -41.23 -7.30
N PHE A 30 -26.58 -41.30 -8.27
CA PHE A 30 -26.37 -40.78 -9.62
C PHE A 30 -26.13 -39.27 -9.62
N LEU A 31 -26.96 -38.50 -8.92
CA LEU A 31 -26.83 -37.05 -8.85
C LEU A 31 -25.49 -36.63 -8.23
N ARG A 32 -24.97 -37.39 -7.25
CA ARG A 32 -23.63 -37.15 -6.68
C ARG A 32 -22.48 -37.35 -7.67
N THR A 33 -22.67 -38.14 -8.73
CA THR A 33 -21.67 -38.28 -9.80
C THR A 33 -21.66 -37.10 -10.76
N THR A 34 -22.70 -36.25 -10.71
CA THR A 34 -22.79 -35.04 -11.50
C THR A 34 -22.16 -33.88 -10.72
N ASP A 35 -21.50 -32.97 -11.41
CA ASP A 35 -20.92 -31.74 -10.83
C ASP A 35 -21.98 -30.61 -10.67
N ALA A 36 -23.26 -30.98 -10.65
CA ALA A 36 -24.37 -30.04 -10.60
C ALA A 36 -24.84 -29.85 -9.16
N SER A 37 -25.08 -28.59 -8.76
CA SER A 37 -25.74 -28.25 -7.50
C SER A 37 -27.24 -28.57 -7.59
N VAL A 38 -27.73 -29.52 -6.81
CA VAL A 38 -29.14 -29.98 -6.88
C VAL A 38 -29.75 -30.07 -5.49
N HIS A 39 -30.91 -29.42 -5.32
CA HIS A 39 -31.75 -29.54 -4.13
C HIS A 39 -32.86 -30.58 -4.37
N VAL A 40 -32.85 -31.68 -3.61
CA VAL A 40 -33.85 -32.76 -3.76
C VAL A 40 -34.77 -32.83 -2.56
N TYR A 41 -36.09 -32.83 -2.81
CA TYR A 41 -37.13 -33.01 -1.79
C TYR A 41 -38.19 -33.99 -2.27
N GLY A 42 -38.74 -34.80 -1.36
CA GLY A 42 -39.79 -35.75 -1.69
C GLY A 42 -40.15 -36.68 -0.54
N PRO A 43 -41.25 -37.44 -0.66
CA PRO A 43 -41.66 -38.42 0.34
C PRO A 43 -40.58 -39.51 0.48
N GLY A 44 -40.11 -39.74 1.73
CA GLY A 44 -39.06 -40.72 2.03
C GLY A 44 -37.62 -40.23 1.83
N ILE A 45 -37.41 -38.99 1.36
CA ILE A 45 -36.09 -38.35 1.25
C ILE A 45 -35.97 -37.31 2.36
N LEU A 46 -35.20 -37.61 3.41
CA LEU A 46 -34.70 -36.57 4.30
C LEU A 46 -33.83 -35.64 3.44
N ARG A 47 -34.21 -34.35 3.40
CA ARG A 47 -33.61 -33.26 2.60
C ARG A 47 -32.16 -33.58 2.21
N ALA A 48 -31.93 -33.74 0.91
CA ALA A 48 -30.62 -34.05 0.37
C ALA A 48 -30.17 -32.89 -0.52
N ASP A 49 -29.19 -32.16 -0.02
CA ASP A 49 -28.46 -31.13 -0.75
C ASP A 49 -27.20 -31.77 -1.34
N ILE A 50 -27.06 -31.71 -2.68
CA ILE A 50 -25.92 -32.28 -3.41
C ILE A 50 -25.16 -31.10 -4.01
N HIS A 51 -23.90 -30.95 -3.59
CA HIS A 51 -23.03 -29.82 -3.99
C HIS A 51 -23.65 -28.45 -3.70
N SER A 52 -24.54 -28.37 -2.71
CA SER A 52 -25.33 -27.18 -2.37
C SER A 52 -25.32 -26.80 -0.88
N ASP A 53 -24.59 -27.53 -0.03
CA ASP A 53 -24.47 -27.21 1.41
C ASP A 53 -23.05 -27.49 1.97
N PRO A 54 -22.30 -26.46 2.42
CA PRO A 54 -22.49 -25.04 2.10
C PRO A 54 -22.33 -24.79 0.59
N PRO A 55 -22.82 -23.67 0.01
CA PRO A 55 -22.80 -23.46 -1.44
C PRO A 55 -21.37 -23.31 -1.94
N SER A 56 -20.78 -24.42 -2.40
CA SER A 56 -19.49 -24.45 -3.06
C SER A 56 -19.54 -23.89 -4.48
N ASP A 57 -20.74 -23.59 -5.00
CA ASP A 57 -20.94 -23.00 -6.32
C ASP A 57 -21.08 -21.47 -6.22
N ASP A 58 -20.10 -20.77 -6.79
CA ASP A 58 -20.03 -19.30 -6.89
C ASP A 58 -21.30 -18.67 -7.49
N ARG A 59 -22.05 -19.41 -8.31
CA ARG A 59 -23.29 -18.93 -8.93
C ARG A 59 -24.41 -18.77 -7.92
N LEU A 60 -24.59 -19.73 -7.01
CA LEU A 60 -25.59 -19.64 -5.94
C LEU A 60 -25.25 -18.51 -4.97
N THR A 61 -23.96 -18.31 -4.70
CA THR A 61 -23.44 -17.18 -3.92
C THR A 61 -23.76 -15.83 -4.59
N ASN A 62 -23.55 -15.69 -5.90
CA ASN A 62 -23.84 -14.45 -6.61
C ASN A 62 -25.35 -14.15 -6.66
N LEU A 63 -26.19 -15.18 -6.80
CA LEU A 63 -27.64 -15.04 -6.73
C LEU A 63 -28.10 -14.64 -5.32
N LEU A 64 -27.50 -15.20 -4.26
CA LEU A 64 -27.76 -14.78 -2.88
C LEU A 64 -27.38 -13.31 -2.64
N LEU A 65 -26.21 -12.89 -3.10
CA LEU A 65 -25.72 -11.51 -2.96
C LEU A 65 -26.58 -10.52 -3.76
N THR A 66 -27.13 -10.94 -4.89
CA THR A 66 -27.98 -10.10 -5.76
C THR A 66 -29.41 -9.98 -5.24
N TYR A 67 -29.97 -11.04 -4.65
CA TYR A 67 -31.39 -11.09 -4.24
C TYR A 67 -31.62 -11.06 -2.71
N GLY A 68 -30.55 -11.00 -1.90
CA GLY A 68 -30.58 -10.56 -0.52
C GLY A 68 -31.33 -11.45 0.49
N THR A 69 -31.53 -12.75 0.19
CA THR A 69 -32.18 -13.67 1.13
C THR A 69 -31.46 -15.03 1.18
N GLY A 70 -31.07 -15.51 2.36
CA GLY A 70 -30.42 -16.81 2.55
C GLY A 70 -29.48 -16.86 3.77
N THR A 71 -29.11 -18.08 4.21
CA THR A 71 -28.12 -18.28 5.27
C THR A 71 -26.72 -18.03 4.71
N ILE A 72 -25.99 -17.11 5.32
CA ILE A 72 -24.61 -16.79 4.95
C ILE A 72 -23.76 -18.06 5.14
N PRO A 73 -23.07 -18.56 4.11
CA PRO A 73 -22.14 -19.67 4.25
C PRO A 73 -21.10 -19.35 5.32
N GLU A 74 -20.81 -20.29 6.22
CA GLU A 74 -19.84 -20.05 7.31
C GLU A 74 -18.45 -19.67 6.78
N ASP A 75 -18.14 -20.11 5.56
CA ASP A 75 -16.93 -19.81 4.82
C ASP A 75 -17.03 -18.53 3.98
N LEU A 76 -18.21 -18.07 3.55
CA LEU A 76 -18.36 -16.83 2.78
C LEU A 76 -17.91 -15.61 3.58
N VAL A 77 -18.20 -15.58 4.88
CA VAL A 77 -17.67 -14.55 5.78
C VAL A 77 -16.13 -14.59 5.72
N THR A 78 -15.53 -15.77 5.85
CA THR A 78 -14.05 -15.90 5.85
C THR A 78 -13.41 -15.61 4.48
N THR A 79 -14.06 -16.00 3.38
CA THR A 79 -13.58 -15.83 2.00
C THR A 79 -13.75 -14.39 1.54
N VAL A 80 -14.90 -13.76 1.79
CA VAL A 80 -15.12 -12.34 1.47
C VAL A 80 -14.24 -11.44 2.34
N LEU A 81 -14.08 -11.74 3.63
CA LEU A 81 -13.13 -11.01 4.47
C LEU A 81 -11.69 -11.18 3.96
N SER A 82 -11.27 -12.38 3.59
CA SER A 82 -9.87 -12.61 3.13
C SER A 82 -9.58 -12.01 1.74
N GLN A 83 -10.53 -12.06 0.81
CA GLN A 83 -10.35 -11.55 -0.55
C GLN A 83 -10.43 -10.02 -0.61
N GLY A 84 -11.35 -9.42 0.17
CA GLY A 84 -11.47 -7.96 0.30
C GLY A 84 -10.25 -7.34 1.01
N THR A 85 -9.80 -7.95 2.11
CA THR A 85 -8.63 -7.44 2.87
C THR A 85 -7.33 -7.57 2.10
N ASN A 86 -7.12 -8.65 1.33
CA ASN A 86 -5.91 -8.81 0.53
C ASN A 86 -5.77 -7.75 -0.56
N SER A 87 -6.87 -7.44 -1.27
CA SER A 87 -6.85 -6.42 -2.33
C SER A 87 -6.55 -5.03 -1.78
N VAL A 88 -7.23 -4.63 -0.70
CA VAL A 88 -6.99 -3.34 -0.02
C VAL A 88 -5.57 -3.27 0.53
N ARG A 89 -5.05 -4.36 1.10
CA ARG A 89 -3.69 -4.41 1.64
C ARG A 89 -2.62 -4.23 0.57
N VAL A 90 -2.75 -4.87 -0.58
CA VAL A 90 -1.80 -4.72 -1.69
C VAL A 90 -1.79 -3.29 -2.20
N VAL A 91 -2.97 -2.68 -2.38
CA VAL A 91 -3.07 -1.27 -2.81
C VAL A 91 -2.47 -0.33 -1.77
N ALA A 92 -2.78 -0.54 -0.48
CA ALA A 92 -2.25 0.28 0.61
C ALA A 92 -0.71 0.17 0.72
N LEU A 93 -0.16 -1.04 0.61
CA LEU A 93 1.29 -1.27 0.60
C LEU A 93 1.95 -0.65 -0.65
N GLY A 94 1.31 -0.77 -1.81
CA GLY A 94 1.79 -0.16 -3.06
C GLY A 94 1.84 1.37 -2.95
N LEU A 95 0.78 1.99 -2.44
CA LEU A 95 0.73 3.43 -2.20
C LEU A 95 1.75 3.86 -1.15
N GLY A 96 1.87 3.12 -0.05
CA GLY A 96 2.86 3.37 1.00
C GLY A 96 4.30 3.32 0.48
N ALA A 97 4.62 2.32 -0.35
CA ALA A 97 5.93 2.21 -0.99
C ALA A 97 6.21 3.37 -1.97
N PHE A 98 5.20 3.75 -2.77
CA PHE A 98 5.31 4.88 -3.69
C PHE A 98 5.53 6.22 -2.96
N LEU A 99 4.75 6.50 -1.91
CA LEU A 99 4.93 7.68 -1.07
C LEU A 99 6.29 7.65 -0.35
N GLY A 100 6.73 6.50 0.14
CA GLY A 100 8.05 6.32 0.74
C GLY A 100 9.18 6.65 -0.24
N LEU A 101 9.04 6.22 -1.50
CA LEU A 101 9.97 6.57 -2.57
C LEU A 101 9.99 8.09 -2.83
N LEU A 102 8.82 8.72 -2.98
CA LEU A 102 8.72 10.17 -3.17
C LEU A 102 9.38 10.94 -2.03
N VAL A 103 9.18 10.52 -0.78
CA VAL A 103 9.82 11.11 0.40
C VAL A 103 11.33 10.94 0.32
N ALA A 104 11.84 9.76 -0.02
CA ALA A 104 13.29 9.54 -0.15
C ALA A 104 13.92 10.43 -1.24
N LEU A 105 13.25 10.58 -2.39
CA LEU A 105 13.68 11.50 -3.45
C LEU A 105 13.65 12.96 -3.00
N GLY A 106 12.59 13.38 -2.29
CA GLY A 106 12.47 14.72 -1.73
C GLY A 106 13.58 15.03 -0.73
N ILE A 107 13.85 14.10 0.20
CA ILE A 107 14.97 14.20 1.15
C ILE A 107 16.29 14.35 0.38
N HIS A 108 16.52 13.52 -0.64
CA HIS A 108 17.74 13.59 -1.44
C HIS A 108 17.87 14.94 -2.15
N ALA A 109 16.81 15.43 -2.78
CA ALA A 109 16.82 16.72 -3.48
C ALA A 109 17.13 17.89 -2.55
N VAL A 110 16.48 17.95 -1.38
CA VAL A 110 16.70 19.00 -0.38
C VAL A 110 18.12 18.94 0.17
N GLN A 111 18.62 17.75 0.52
CA GLN A 111 19.98 17.59 1.00
C GLN A 111 21.02 17.89 -0.07
N ALA A 112 20.79 17.50 -1.32
CA ALA A 112 21.68 17.80 -2.44
C ALA A 112 21.82 19.32 -2.62
N ARG A 113 20.71 20.05 -2.53
CA ARG A 113 20.71 21.51 -2.59
C ARG A 113 21.49 22.12 -1.42
N ALA A 114 21.22 21.68 -0.19
CA ALA A 114 21.93 22.18 1.00
C ALA A 114 23.42 21.81 1.01
N PHE A 115 23.77 20.66 0.41
CA PHE A 115 25.15 20.19 0.31
C PHE A 115 25.97 20.97 -0.73
N ALA A 116 25.34 21.45 -1.80
CA ALA A 116 25.99 22.30 -2.79
C ALA A 116 26.66 23.52 -2.13
N ASP A 117 25.99 24.16 -1.18
CA ASP A 117 26.52 25.31 -0.42
C ASP A 117 27.69 24.92 0.50
N ARG A 118 27.74 23.66 0.96
CA ARG A 118 28.76 23.13 1.88
C ARG A 118 29.92 22.42 1.18
N ARG A 119 29.82 22.23 -0.14
CA ARG A 119 30.78 21.46 -0.95
C ARG A 119 32.21 21.98 -0.80
N ARG A 120 32.38 23.30 -0.76
CA ARG A 120 33.68 23.96 -0.59
C ARG A 120 34.38 23.56 0.71
N THR A 121 33.63 23.46 1.81
CA THR A 121 34.17 23.05 3.12
C THR A 121 34.72 21.62 3.06
N VAL A 122 34.06 20.72 2.33
CA VAL A 122 34.56 19.35 2.11
C VAL A 122 35.87 19.35 1.32
N GLY A 123 35.97 20.19 0.29
CA GLY A 123 37.20 20.39 -0.49
C GLY A 123 38.37 20.90 0.36
N VAL A 124 38.13 21.91 1.21
CA VAL A 124 39.14 22.44 2.13
C VAL A 124 39.62 21.39 3.12
N LEU A 125 38.70 20.65 3.76
CA LEU A 125 39.07 19.59 4.70
C LEU A 125 39.88 18.48 4.02
N ARG A 126 39.51 18.11 2.78
CA ARG A 126 40.27 17.14 1.99
C ARG A 126 41.68 17.65 1.66
N ALA A 127 41.84 18.94 1.34
CA ALA A 127 43.14 19.55 1.11
C ALA A 127 44.02 19.57 2.37
N LEU A 128 43.41 19.62 3.56
CA LEU A 128 44.08 19.45 4.86
C LEU A 128 44.36 17.98 5.22
N GLY A 129 44.07 17.02 4.33
CA GLY A 129 44.34 15.61 4.53
C GLY A 129 43.21 14.81 5.19
N ALA A 130 41.99 15.36 5.29
CA ALA A 130 40.86 14.61 5.84
C ALA A 130 40.52 13.38 4.98
N GLY A 131 40.59 12.20 5.59
CA GLY A 131 40.25 10.94 4.94
C GLY A 131 38.74 10.78 4.64
N PRO A 132 38.37 9.90 3.69
CA PRO A 132 36.98 9.69 3.28
C PRO A 132 36.10 9.15 4.41
N GLY A 133 36.65 8.33 5.32
CA GLY A 133 35.93 7.82 6.49
C GLY A 133 35.58 8.92 7.49
N TYR A 134 36.51 9.85 7.73
CA TYR A 134 36.28 11.00 8.61
C TYR A 134 35.16 11.90 8.07
N LEU A 135 35.19 12.22 6.77
CA LEU A 135 34.18 13.07 6.15
C LEU A 135 32.77 12.43 6.17
N ARG A 136 32.67 11.12 5.90
CA ARG A 136 31.41 10.38 6.01
C ARG A 136 30.88 10.36 7.44
N ALA A 137 31.72 10.01 8.41
CA ALA A 137 31.33 9.95 9.81
C ALA A 137 30.90 11.33 10.34
N ARG A 138 31.61 12.39 9.97
CA ARG A 138 31.23 13.77 10.31
C ARG A 138 29.87 14.12 9.73
N MET A 139 29.64 13.85 8.45
CA MET A 139 28.35 14.15 7.81
C MET A 139 27.20 13.39 8.48
N VAL A 140 27.37 12.10 8.77
CA VAL A 140 26.35 11.30 9.46
C VAL A 140 26.06 11.86 10.85
N ARG A 141 27.09 12.21 11.63
CA ARG A 141 26.93 12.81 12.96
C ARG A 141 26.19 14.15 12.91
N GLU A 142 26.43 14.95 11.87
CA GLU A 142 25.71 16.20 11.67
C GLU A 142 24.25 15.94 11.24
N THR A 143 23.97 14.99 10.34
CA THR A 143 22.62 14.77 9.81
C THR A 143 21.70 13.94 10.71
N LEU A 144 22.25 12.99 11.47
CA LEU A 144 21.48 12.04 12.28
C LEU A 144 20.53 12.71 13.28
N PRO A 145 20.96 13.67 14.13
CA PRO A 145 20.06 14.31 15.10
C PRO A 145 18.93 15.08 14.41
N TRP A 146 19.23 15.77 13.30
CA TRP A 146 18.20 16.48 12.52
C TRP A 146 17.20 15.52 11.88
N SER A 147 17.64 14.37 11.39
CA SER A 147 16.74 13.37 10.81
C SER A 147 15.82 12.74 11.86
N LEU A 148 16.33 12.50 13.07
CA LEU A 148 15.55 11.98 14.19
C LEU A 148 14.51 13.01 14.65
N LEU A 149 14.92 14.28 14.78
CA LEU A 149 14.01 15.36 15.15
C LEU A 149 12.93 15.59 14.10
N ALA A 150 13.31 15.66 12.81
CA ALA A 150 12.36 15.85 11.72
C ALA A 150 11.39 14.66 11.61
N GLY A 151 11.90 13.42 11.74
CA GLY A 151 11.07 12.21 11.75
C GLY A 151 10.12 12.16 12.94
N GLY A 152 10.60 12.54 14.14
CA GLY A 152 9.77 12.62 15.35
C GLY A 152 8.68 13.69 15.25
N LEU A 153 9.00 14.88 14.72
CA LEU A 153 8.02 15.94 14.47
C LEU A 153 7.00 15.52 13.40
N GLY A 154 7.47 14.91 12.31
CA GLY A 154 6.59 14.37 11.27
C GLY A 154 5.63 13.31 11.80
N ALA A 155 6.12 12.41 12.65
CA ALA A 155 5.30 11.40 13.32
C ALA A 155 4.28 12.02 14.28
N ALA A 156 4.69 13.01 15.09
CA ALA A 156 3.79 13.73 15.99
C ALA A 156 2.68 14.47 15.22
N LEU A 157 3.03 15.16 14.13
CA LEU A 157 2.07 15.82 13.25
C LEU A 157 1.14 14.83 12.56
N GLY A 158 1.66 13.71 12.05
CA GLY A 158 0.86 12.65 11.45
C GLY A 158 -0.12 12.03 12.46
N GLY A 159 0.34 11.78 13.69
CA GLY A 159 -0.49 11.32 14.79
C GLY A 159 -1.57 12.34 15.16
N LEU A 160 -1.23 13.62 15.22
CA LEU A 160 -2.19 14.70 15.47
C LEU A 160 -3.26 14.74 14.38
N VAL A 161 -2.87 14.67 13.10
CA VAL A 161 -3.81 14.61 11.97
C VAL A 161 -4.70 13.37 12.07
N ALA A 162 -4.14 12.20 12.42
CA ALA A 162 -4.92 10.98 12.59
C ALA A 162 -5.99 11.14 13.68
N VAL A 163 -5.64 11.74 14.83
CA VAL A 163 -6.60 12.01 15.93
C VAL A 163 -7.63 13.06 15.53
N LEU A 164 -7.23 14.12 14.82
CA LEU A 164 -8.15 15.16 14.34
C LEU A 164 -9.15 14.62 13.30
N LEU A 165 -8.77 13.60 12.52
CA LEU A 165 -9.64 12.95 11.54
C LEU A 165 -10.57 11.90 12.15
N GLN A 166 -10.45 11.57 13.45
CA GLN A 166 -11.22 10.51 14.11
C GLN A 166 -12.70 10.84 14.42
N PRO A 167 -13.17 12.10 14.52
CA PRO A 167 -14.61 12.41 14.57
C PRO A 167 -15.03 13.32 13.40
N ALA A 168 -15.95 12.96 12.49
CA ALA A 168 -17.39 13.03 12.73
C ALA A 168 -18.26 12.24 11.71
N SER A 169 -17.69 11.30 10.96
CA SER A 169 -18.48 10.29 10.25
C SER A 169 -17.56 9.10 10.10
N SER A 170 -18.00 7.92 10.51
CA SER A 170 -17.41 6.67 10.02
C SER A 170 -17.39 6.81 8.50
N PRO A 171 -16.22 6.95 7.84
CA PRO A 171 -16.21 6.93 6.39
C PRO A 171 -16.60 5.51 6.04
N LEU A 172 -17.88 5.32 5.71
CA LEU A 172 -18.47 4.09 5.21
C LEU A 172 -17.85 3.82 3.84
N LEU A 173 -16.59 3.43 3.81
CA LEU A 173 -15.97 2.81 2.66
C LEU A 173 -16.53 1.38 2.64
N PHE A 174 -17.53 1.17 1.79
CA PHE A 174 -18.21 -0.13 1.65
C PHE A 174 -18.84 -0.67 2.94
N GLY A 175 -19.47 0.19 3.76
CA GLY A 175 -20.22 -0.27 4.94
C GLY A 175 -19.38 -0.67 6.16
N HIS A 176 -18.05 -0.44 6.15
CA HIS A 176 -17.15 -0.87 7.22
C HIS A 176 -16.50 0.32 7.94
N GLU A 177 -16.49 0.29 9.27
CA GLU A 177 -15.78 1.26 10.10
C GLU A 177 -14.27 1.08 9.96
N VAL A 178 -13.62 1.93 9.18
CA VAL A 178 -12.15 2.01 9.16
C VAL A 178 -11.72 2.80 10.39
N ARG A 179 -11.51 2.09 11.50
CA ARG A 179 -10.95 2.69 12.71
C ARG A 179 -9.45 2.93 12.47
N ALA A 180 -9.03 4.19 12.51
CA ALA A 180 -7.62 4.56 12.44
C ALA A 180 -6.92 4.07 13.74
N THR A 181 -6.44 2.84 13.72
CA THR A 181 -5.69 2.25 14.83
C THR A 181 -4.24 2.70 14.76
N PHE A 182 -3.71 3.23 15.85
CA PHE A 182 -2.30 3.57 15.98
C PHE A 182 -1.48 2.29 16.19
N ASP A 183 -0.66 1.92 15.21
CA ASP A 183 0.29 0.82 15.33
C ASP A 183 1.72 1.34 15.56
N PRO A 184 2.28 1.23 16.78
CA PRO A 184 3.64 1.67 17.09
C PRO A 184 4.71 1.05 16.21
N ALA A 185 4.52 -0.20 15.74
CA ALA A 185 5.50 -0.89 14.91
C ALA A 185 5.63 -0.24 13.53
N THR A 186 4.49 0.05 12.88
CA THR A 186 4.47 0.79 11.61
C THR A 186 5.08 2.19 11.76
N PHE A 187 4.82 2.88 12.87
CA PHE A 187 5.44 4.18 13.16
C PHE A 187 6.97 4.11 13.25
N LEU A 188 7.49 3.15 14.02
CA LEU A 188 8.94 2.94 14.15
C LEU A 188 9.58 2.57 12.81
N LEU A 189 8.88 1.77 11.99
CA LEU A 189 9.35 1.40 10.65
C LEU A 189 9.47 2.63 9.74
N VAL A 190 8.46 3.50 9.70
CA VAL A 190 8.49 4.72 8.88
C VAL A 190 9.57 5.69 9.39
N LEU A 191 9.73 5.82 10.70
CA LEU A 191 10.82 6.62 11.29
C LEU A 191 12.19 6.06 10.89
N ALA A 192 12.39 4.74 11.01
CA ALA A 192 13.63 4.09 10.58
C ALA A 192 13.89 4.28 9.08
N ALA A 193 12.87 4.10 8.23
CA ALA A 193 12.98 4.28 6.79
C ALA A 193 13.36 5.71 6.40
N THR A 194 12.78 6.72 7.05
CA THR A 194 13.10 8.14 6.79
C THR A 194 14.51 8.51 7.24
N VAL A 195 14.94 8.03 8.42
CA VAL A 195 16.32 8.20 8.90
C VAL A 195 17.31 7.51 7.96
N LEU A 196 17.03 6.27 7.55
CA LEU A 196 17.86 5.53 6.61
C LEU A 196 17.97 6.24 5.26
N ALA A 197 16.86 6.75 4.71
CA ALA A 197 16.87 7.51 3.45
C ALA A 197 17.73 8.79 3.58
N SER A 198 17.61 9.50 4.70
CA SER A 198 18.40 10.70 5.00
C SER A 198 19.90 10.41 5.10
N VAL A 199 20.28 9.35 5.84
CA VAL A 199 21.67 8.94 6.01
C VAL A 199 22.25 8.40 4.69
N ALA A 200 21.48 7.60 3.95
CA ALA A 200 21.91 7.09 2.65
C ALA A 200 22.16 8.23 1.66
N SER A 201 21.26 9.22 1.60
CA SER A 201 21.43 10.41 0.77
C SER A 201 22.70 11.18 1.15
N SER A 202 22.94 11.44 2.43
CA SER A 202 24.13 12.19 2.87
C SER A 202 25.44 11.47 2.55
N LEU A 203 25.47 10.14 2.70
CA LEU A 203 26.61 9.30 2.31
C LEU A 203 26.84 9.29 0.79
N VAL A 204 25.77 9.27 -0.01
CA VAL A 204 25.86 9.35 -1.46
C VAL A 204 26.43 10.71 -1.90
N LEU A 205 25.99 11.81 -1.28
CA LEU A 205 26.48 13.16 -1.61
C LEU A 205 27.96 13.33 -1.29
N VAL A 206 28.39 12.91 -0.09
CA VAL A 206 29.82 12.92 0.28
C VAL A 206 30.61 11.97 -0.62
N GLY A 207 30.08 10.78 -0.91
CA GLY A 207 30.70 9.81 -1.82
C GLY A 207 30.93 10.37 -3.21
N ARG A 208 29.96 11.10 -3.77
CA ARG A 208 30.10 11.80 -5.06
C ARG A 208 31.17 12.89 -5.00
N ALA A 209 31.15 13.73 -3.97
CA ALA A 209 32.15 14.79 -3.79
C ALA A 209 33.59 14.26 -3.63
N LEU A 210 33.75 13.05 -3.09
CA LEU A 210 35.06 12.40 -2.95
C LEU A 210 35.61 11.85 -4.27
N ARG A 211 34.74 11.55 -5.25
CA ARG A 211 35.14 11.04 -6.57
C ARG A 211 35.60 12.14 -7.50
N GLU A 212 35.10 13.36 -7.34
CA GLU A 212 35.50 14.50 -8.15
C GLU A 212 36.88 15.05 -7.70
N PRO A 213 37.73 15.52 -8.62
CA PRO A 213 39.04 16.06 -8.30
C PRO A 213 38.93 17.37 -7.48
N PRO A 214 39.79 17.60 -6.47
CA PRO A 214 39.66 18.74 -5.54
C PRO A 214 39.64 20.12 -6.20
N GLN A 215 40.32 20.24 -7.34
CA GLN A 215 40.52 21.49 -8.07
C GLN A 215 39.20 22.03 -8.65
N GLU A 216 38.29 21.16 -9.08
CA GLU A 216 36.96 21.56 -9.58
C GLU A 216 36.05 22.08 -8.46
N SER A 217 36.14 21.51 -7.25
CA SER A 217 35.33 21.94 -6.10
C SER A 217 35.66 23.33 -5.56
N ILE A 218 36.84 23.87 -5.91
CA ILE A 218 37.33 25.18 -5.48
C ILE A 218 37.12 26.23 -6.60
N SER A 219 36.97 25.78 -7.85
CA SER A 219 36.97 26.62 -9.04
C SER A 219 35.59 27.14 -9.46
N GLU A 220 34.50 26.78 -8.80
CA GLU A 220 33.17 27.12 -9.29
C GLU A 220 32.75 28.57 -8.93
N ARG A 221 32.85 29.44 -9.96
CA ARG A 221 32.33 30.82 -10.14
C ARG A 221 33.12 32.01 -9.59
N LYS A 222 34.28 32.28 -10.19
CA LYS A 222 34.60 33.62 -10.69
C LYS A 222 34.51 33.59 -12.22
N VAL A 223 33.37 34.01 -12.76
CA VAL A 223 33.15 34.76 -14.02
C VAL A 223 31.63 34.75 -14.20
N ARG A 224 30.94 35.61 -13.44
CA ARG A 224 29.74 36.24 -13.99
C ARG A 224 30.33 37.33 -14.86
N GLU A 225 30.44 37.07 -16.16
CA GLU A 225 30.69 38.13 -17.13
C GLU A 225 29.73 39.28 -16.78
N THR A 226 30.33 40.40 -16.41
CA THR A 226 29.66 41.70 -16.37
C THR A 226 28.87 41.83 -17.66
N PRO A 227 27.57 42.15 -17.63
CA PRO A 227 26.85 42.43 -18.86
C PRO A 227 27.63 43.54 -19.56
N HIS A 228 28.17 43.24 -20.74
CA HIS A 228 28.76 44.26 -21.59
C HIS A 228 27.65 45.27 -21.88
N THR A 229 27.75 46.42 -21.23
CA THR A 229 26.87 47.55 -21.47
C THR A 229 26.87 47.83 -22.97
N LEU A 230 25.68 47.95 -23.54
CA LEU A 230 25.38 48.19 -24.96
C LEU A 230 26.05 49.44 -25.59
N GLU A 231 26.91 50.14 -24.85
CA GLU A 231 27.61 51.35 -25.29
C GLU A 231 28.67 51.10 -26.37
N VAL A 232 29.16 49.86 -26.51
CA VAL A 232 30.20 49.53 -27.51
C VAL A 232 29.63 49.29 -28.91
N VAL A 233 28.34 48.96 -29.05
CA VAL A 233 27.71 48.71 -30.36
C VAL A 233 27.23 50.00 -31.04
N LEU A 234 27.04 51.08 -30.27
CA LEU A 234 26.55 52.37 -30.80
C LEU A 234 27.65 53.37 -31.17
N ARG A 235 28.93 52.98 -31.08
CA ARG A 235 30.08 53.83 -31.45
C ARG A 235 31.03 53.19 -32.47
N GLY A 236 30.59 52.13 -33.15
CA GLY A 236 31.29 51.53 -34.30
C GLY A 236 30.63 51.92 -35.60
#